data_AF-A0AAV4EMQ7-F1
#
_entry.id   AF-A0AAV4EMQ7-F1
#
_cell.length_a   1.000
_cell.length_b   1.000
_cell.length_c   1.000
_cell.angle_alpha   90.00
_cell.angle_beta   90.00
_cell.angle_gamma   90.00
#
_symmetry.space_group_name_H-M   'P 1'
#
loop_
_entity.id
_entity.type
_entity.pdbx_description
1 polymer ?
#
loop_
_entity_poly.entity_id
_entity_poly.type
_entity_poly.pdbx_seq_one_letter_code
_entity_poly.pdbx_strand_id
1 'polypeptide(L)'
;MWCYRRILKVQLRYAGHIMRGSSGPLLQLSQEGKIEGKRRQGRPRRNWMDGVKEWPGSTSYGDTKRKAENREEWRDMVANLRIEDAT
;
A
#
# COMPACT_ATOMS: atom_id res chain seq x y z
N MET A 1 -0.74 -18.94 -0.49
CA MET A 1 0.32 -17.90 -0.57
C MET A 1 0.30 -17.10 -1.89
N TRP A 2 0.03 -17.73 -3.03
CA TRP A 2 -0.05 -17.09 -4.37
C TRP A 2 -1.08 -15.95 -4.55
N CYS A 3 -2.32 -16.11 -4.07
CA CYS A 3 -3.33 -15.04 -4.16
C CYS A 3 -2.96 -13.79 -3.36
N TYR A 4 -2.26 -13.97 -2.23
CA TYR A 4 -1.93 -12.90 -1.31
C TYR A 4 -0.94 -11.90 -1.92
N ARG A 5 0.18 -12.39 -2.50
CA ARG A 5 1.16 -11.55 -3.22
C ARG A 5 0.54 -10.81 -4.41
N ARG A 6 -0.39 -11.46 -5.13
CA ARG A 6 -1.10 -10.84 -6.27
C ARG A 6 -2.01 -9.69 -5.83
N ILE A 7 -2.72 -9.85 -4.71
CA ILE A 7 -3.55 -8.80 -4.10
C ILE A 7 -2.66 -7.65 -3.61
N LEU A 8 -1.57 -7.95 -2.89
CA LEU A 8 -0.62 -6.97 -2.38
C LEU A 8 -0.02 -6.11 -3.51
N LYS A 9 0.33 -6.73 -4.63
CA LYS A 9 0.85 -6.03 -5.81
C LYS A 9 -0.14 -5.01 -6.39
N VAL A 10 -1.41 -5.38 -6.50
CA VAL A 10 -2.46 -4.45 -6.95
C VAL A 10 -2.61 -3.31 -5.94
N GLN A 11 -2.55 -3.63 -4.64
CA GLN A 11 -2.63 -2.62 -3.60
C GLN A 11 -1.48 -1.62 -3.68
N LEU A 12 -0.23 -2.07 -3.78
CA LEU A 12 0.92 -1.17 -3.87
C LEU A 12 0.90 -0.30 -5.13
N ARG A 13 0.46 -0.82 -6.29
CA ARG A 13 0.30 0.02 -7.49
C ARG A 13 -0.63 1.20 -7.26
N TYR A 14 -1.76 0.92 -6.63
CA TYR A 14 -2.76 1.94 -6.33
C TYR A 14 -2.30 2.86 -5.20
N ALA A 15 -1.56 2.35 -4.21
CA ALA A 15 -1.05 3.14 -3.10
C ALA A 15 -0.08 4.22 -3.58
N GLY A 16 0.86 3.86 -4.45
CA GLY A 16 1.78 4.83 -5.04
C GLY A 16 1.07 5.86 -5.93
N HIS A 17 -0.04 5.50 -6.58
CA HIS A 17 -0.85 6.47 -7.33
C HIS A 17 -1.50 7.50 -6.39
N ILE A 18 -2.04 7.06 -5.25
CA ILE A 18 -2.65 7.96 -4.25
C ILE A 18 -1.59 8.82 -3.55
N MET A 19 -0.47 8.23 -3.12
CA MET A 19 0.61 8.94 -2.40
C MET A 19 1.26 10.06 -3.21
N ARG A 20 1.27 9.93 -4.55
CA ARG A 20 1.76 10.96 -5.48
C ARG A 20 0.75 12.09 -5.74
N GLY A 21 -0.44 12.03 -5.13
CA GLY A 21 -1.48 13.05 -5.30
C GLY A 21 -2.20 13.02 -6.65
N SER A 22 -1.87 12.08 -7.55
CA SER A 22 -2.49 11.97 -8.87
C SER A 22 -3.97 11.55 -8.82
N SER A 23 -4.42 11.00 -7.68
CA SER A 23 -5.80 10.58 -7.45
C SER A 23 -6.68 11.68 -6.84
N GLY A 24 -6.13 12.87 -6.60
CA GLY A 24 -6.82 13.99 -5.97
C GLY A 24 -6.83 13.97 -4.43
N PRO A 25 -7.14 15.11 -3.80
CA PRO A 25 -6.97 15.34 -2.36
C PRO A 25 -7.90 14.49 -1.49
N LEU A 26 -9.10 14.13 -2.00
CA LEU A 26 -10.08 13.35 -1.26
C LEU A 26 -9.57 11.93 -0.94
N LEU A 27 -8.99 11.26 -1.94
CA LEU A 27 -8.49 9.90 -1.77
C LEU A 27 -7.25 9.87 -0.87
N GLN A 28 -6.40 10.90 -0.96
CA GLN A 28 -5.26 11.06 -0.08
C GLN A 28 -5.71 11.29 1.38
N LEU A 29 -6.69 12.17 1.60
CA LEU A 29 -7.29 12.42 2.92
C LEU A 29 -8.00 11.18 3.47
N SER A 30 -8.70 10.42 2.63
CA SER A 30 -9.36 9.18 3.06
C SER A 30 -8.37 8.08 3.46
N GLN A 31 -7.16 8.08 2.89
CA GLN A 31 -6.10 7.14 3.26
C GLN A 31 -5.36 7.57 4.54
N GLU A 32 -5.09 8.87 4.68
CA GLU A 32 -4.38 9.43 5.82
C GLU A 32 -5.31 9.62 7.04
N GLY A 33 -6.62 9.75 6.79
CA GLY A 33 -7.65 9.98 7.78
C GLY A 33 -7.88 8.79 8.69
N LYS A 34 -7.68 8.99 10.00
CA LYS A 34 -8.25 8.11 11.01
C LYS A 34 -9.72 8.50 11.17
N ILE A 35 -10.63 7.65 10.68
CA ILE A 35 -12.06 7.81 10.96
C ILE A 35 -12.27 7.49 12.44
N GLU A 36 -12.77 8.46 13.19
CA GLU A 36 -13.12 8.29 14.60
C GLU A 36 -14.31 7.33 14.73
N GLY A 37 -14.26 6.43 15.71
CA GLY A 37 -15.33 5.49 16.01
C GLY A 37 -14.88 4.04 16.20
N LYS A 38 -15.72 3.24 16.87
CA LYS A 38 -15.47 1.82 17.09
C LYS A 38 -15.76 1.02 15.82
N ARG A 39 -14.85 0.10 15.45
CA ARG A 39 -15.10 -0.84 14.34
C ARG A 39 -16.34 -1.69 14.64
N ARG A 40 -17.28 -1.76 13.68
CA ARG A 40 -18.44 -2.65 13.76
C ARG A 40 -18.01 -4.12 13.80
N GLN A 41 -18.67 -4.91 14.63
CA GLN A 41 -18.45 -6.36 14.72
C GLN A 41 -18.71 -7.03 13.36
N GLY A 42 -17.86 -7.98 12.98
CA GLY A 42 -17.92 -8.65 11.67
C GLY A 42 -17.13 -7.98 10.55
N ARG A 43 -16.66 -6.73 10.70
CA ARG A 43 -15.75 -6.11 9.72
C ARG A 43 -14.37 -6.78 9.78
N PRO A 44 -13.74 -7.13 8.64
CA PRO A 44 -12.37 -7.64 8.63
C PRO A 44 -11.42 -6.73 9.41
N ARG A 45 -10.59 -7.33 10.27
CA ARG A 45 -9.58 -6.60 11.05
C ARG A 45 -8.56 -5.94 10.14
N ARG A 46 -8.13 -6.70 9.14
CA ARG A 46 -7.16 -6.30 8.14
C ARG A 46 -7.80 -5.30 7.17
N ASN A 47 -7.25 -4.11 7.12
CA ASN A 47 -7.59 -3.11 6.14
C ASN A 47 -6.56 -3.10 5.00
N TRP A 48 -6.83 -2.28 4.00
CA TRP A 48 -5.93 -2.07 2.87
C TRP A 48 -4.53 -1.55 3.29
N MET A 49 -4.46 -0.65 4.29
CA MET A 49 -3.19 -0.07 4.76
C MET A 49 -2.33 -1.11 5.46
N ASP A 50 -2.93 -2.11 6.09
CA ASP A 50 -2.21 -3.23 6.70
C ASP A 50 -1.49 -4.04 5.60
N GLY A 51 -2.08 -4.17 4.40
CA GLY A 51 -1.37 -4.70 3.23
C GLY A 51 -0.14 -3.86 2.85
N VAL A 52 -0.30 -2.54 2.75
CA VAL A 52 0.81 -1.63 2.44
C VAL A 52 1.91 -1.64 3.51
N LYS A 53 1.56 -1.83 4.79
CA LYS A 53 2.50 -1.89 5.93
C LYS A 53 3.20 -3.24 6.09
N GLU A 54 2.56 -4.32 5.67
CA GLU A 54 3.18 -5.67 5.65
C GLU A 54 4.18 -5.83 4.51
N TRP A 55 4.41 -4.77 3.73
CA TRP A 55 5.42 -4.74 2.69
C TRP A 55 6.84 -4.76 3.30
N PRO A 56 7.75 -5.65 2.83
CA PRO A 56 9.10 -5.78 3.39
C PRO A 56 9.96 -4.51 3.33
N GLY A 57 9.61 -3.55 2.46
CA GLY A 57 10.36 -2.30 2.28
C GLY A 57 9.81 -1.09 3.04
N SER A 58 8.73 -1.22 3.81
CA SER A 58 8.20 -0.12 4.63
C SER A 58 8.75 -0.17 6.06
N THR A 59 9.59 0.81 6.40
CA THR A 59 9.98 1.09 7.79
C THR A 59 8.95 2.01 8.46
N SER A 60 8.46 3.01 7.73
CA SER A 60 7.44 3.94 8.19
C SER A 60 6.52 4.41 7.05
N TYR A 61 5.38 5.00 7.38
CA TYR A 61 4.49 5.61 6.37
C TYR A 61 5.19 6.76 5.63
N GLY A 62 5.98 7.58 6.33
CA GLY A 62 6.75 8.67 5.74
C GLY A 62 7.78 8.16 4.74
N ASP A 63 8.53 7.11 5.08
CA ASP A 63 9.48 6.48 4.17
C ASP A 63 8.78 5.88 2.95
N THR A 64 7.63 5.24 3.16
CA THR A 64 6.83 4.66 2.07
C THR A 64 6.34 5.74 1.11
N LYS A 65 5.89 6.89 1.64
CA LYS A 65 5.45 8.04 0.85
C LYS A 65 6.61 8.62 0.03
N ARG A 66 7.78 8.80 0.65
CA ARG A 66 9.00 9.29 -0.04
C ARG A 66 9.47 8.33 -1.15
N LYS A 67 9.44 7.03 -0.89
CA LYS A 67 9.73 5.99 -1.90
C LYS A 67 8.68 5.96 -3.02
N ALA A 68 7.42 6.31 -2.73
CA ALA A 68 6.37 6.38 -3.72
C ALA A 68 6.49 7.60 -4.65
N GLU A 69 7.14 8.69 -4.20
CA GLU A 69 7.42 9.85 -5.04
C GLU A 69 8.34 9.47 -6.21
N ASN A 70 9.35 8.65 -5.98
CA ASN A 70 10.19 8.09 -7.03
C ASN A 70 9.44 6.99 -7.80
N ARG A 71 9.07 7.29 -9.05
CA ARG A 71 8.25 6.38 -9.88
C ARG A 71 8.99 5.12 -10.31
N GLU A 72 10.30 5.23 -10.57
CA GLU A 72 11.13 4.11 -10.98
C GLU A 72 11.36 3.17 -9.81
N GLU A 73 11.81 3.71 -8.68
CA GLU A 73 11.99 2.96 -7.45
C GLU A 73 10.69 2.24 -7.03
N TRP A 74 9.55 2.94 -7.06
CA TRP A 74 8.24 2.34 -6.79
C TRP A 74 7.89 1.19 -7.74
N ARG A 75 8.16 1.35 -9.04
CA ARG A 75 7.88 0.32 -10.04
C ARG A 75 8.75 -0.91 -9.83
N ASP A 76 10.03 -0.72 -9.58
CA ASP A 76 10.99 -1.80 -9.38
C ASP A 76 10.66 -2.59 -8.11
N MET A 77 10.34 -1.89 -7.02
CA MET A 77 9.88 -2.53 -5.78
C MET A 77 8.61 -3.37 -6.00
N VAL A 78 7.62 -2.85 -6.73
CA VAL A 78 6.37 -3.58 -7.07
C VAL A 78 6.61 -4.72 -8.06
N ALA A 79 7.64 -4.64 -8.90
CA ALA A 79 8.04 -5.70 -9.81
C ALA A 79 8.75 -6.84 -9.08
N ASN A 80 9.66 -6.50 -8.15
CA ASN A 80 10.48 -7.44 -7.39
C ASN A 80 9.68 -8.32 -6.42
N LEU A 81 8.48 -7.90 -6.02
CA LEU A 81 7.49 -8.74 -5.34
C LEU A 81 7.08 -10.03 -6.11
N ARG A 82 7.44 -10.16 -7.39
CA ARG A 82 7.30 -11.40 -8.18
C ARG A 82 8.54 -12.31 -8.16
N ILE A 83 9.73 -11.78 -7.85
CA ILE A 83 11.00 -12.49 -8.07
C ILE A 83 11.30 -13.49 -6.94
N GLU A 84 10.84 -13.22 -5.73
CA GLU A 84 10.88 -14.15 -4.59
C GLU A 84 9.96 -15.38 -4.73
N ASP A 85 9.33 -15.58 -5.89
CA ASP A 85 8.58 -16.79 -6.26
C ASP A 85 9.42 -17.72 -7.18
N ALA A 86 10.60 -17.28 -7.65
CA ALA A 86 11.45 -17.97 -8.63
C ALA A 86 12.79 -18.49 -8.07
N THR A 87 12.98 -18.39 -6.75
CA THR A 87 14.10 -18.95 -5.98
C THR A 87 13.52 -19.81 -4.87
#